data_AF-A0A4Q5XG78-F1
#
_entry.id   AF-A0A4Q5XG78-F1
#
_cell.length_a   1.000
_cell.length_b   1.000
_cell.length_c   1.000
_cell.angle_alpha   90.00
_cell.angle_beta   90.00
_cell.angle_gamma   90.00
#
_symmetry.space_group_name_H-M   'P 1'
#
loop_
_entity.id
_entity.type
_entity.pdbx_description
1 polymer ?
#
loop_
_entity_poly.entity_id
_entity_poly.type
_entity_poly.pdbx_seq_one_letter_code
_entity_poly.pdbx_strand_id
1 'polypeptide(L)'
;MRGLPSRRLSIYSLMLAAASAGAACSSEDTPPTGEGTGGTGGAAGTSTASAGTSTGGSTPSTGGSGSPTAGTTAGGAGSGAAATGGSSSAAGTGGSPGGGSGGSGGSGAIGGGGGSAGSGGPSASSQEDTGLDCKVAAASGPNGASATTLPDPFTKWDGAQVKNMADWRCRRRELVEEVEKRILGPKAPPPSTMGGTVSGSVTNTTYSVQVDNPGGKTSFSGTIKLPGTGTAPYPAVVVIGGLNSLNTDVLSSEGVATLSYDNNAIAAETSGNYSSGKYFDANPDFKGKTGALVAWAWGVSRILDMLEKNPTVIDPKKIAVHGCSRLGKAAFVIGAFDQRIALGLPLEPGTGGPAPLRALPSLGGQTVSSANSEASWFGPPSKTYSATMAAADMSDVAVMYAPRGLLMMDNPHIDHLSYKANYLGSAAAKKVYDAMGSEGLWYLGNSGNGNHCAVRAEYGAPLRAMIKKFLKADASAKTGGLDTHANHGNVDVAGWTKNFKPGTIAP
;
A
#
# COMPACT_ATOMS: atom_id res chain seq x y z
N MET A 1 -3.73 -26.50 -66.80
CA MET A 1 -2.41 -27.14 -66.60
C MET A 1 -1.57 -26.15 -65.79
N ARG A 2 -1.50 -26.33 -64.46
CA ARG A 2 -0.44 -27.01 -63.68
C ARG A 2 0.79 -26.13 -63.43
N GLY A 3 1.06 -25.84 -62.15
CA GLY A 3 2.31 -25.21 -61.69
C GLY A 3 2.34 -24.70 -60.24
N LEU A 4 1.95 -25.53 -59.26
CA LEU A 4 2.45 -25.50 -57.86
C LEU A 4 3.65 -26.49 -57.79
N PRO A 5 4.56 -26.51 -56.77
CA PRO A 5 4.32 -26.47 -55.30
C PRO A 5 5.42 -25.66 -54.53
N SER A 6 5.54 -25.55 -53.20
CA SER A 6 5.23 -26.47 -52.09
C SER A 6 5.30 -25.76 -50.72
N ARG A 7 4.44 -26.21 -49.80
CA ARG A 7 4.40 -25.96 -48.35
C ARG A 7 5.48 -26.75 -47.59
N ARG A 8 5.78 -26.35 -46.34
CA ARG A 8 6.01 -27.29 -45.23
C ARG A 8 5.34 -26.81 -43.93
N LEU A 9 4.28 -27.52 -43.57
CA LEU A 9 3.73 -27.64 -42.21
C LEU A 9 4.24 -29.01 -41.71
N SER A 10 4.69 -29.12 -40.46
CA SER A 10 5.03 -30.41 -39.85
C SER A 10 4.45 -30.52 -38.44
N ILE A 11 3.93 -31.71 -38.19
CA ILE A 11 3.11 -32.22 -37.09
C ILE A 11 3.98 -33.20 -36.29
N TYR A 12 3.79 -33.30 -34.97
CA TYR A 12 3.93 -34.53 -34.18
C TYR A 12 2.87 -34.48 -33.06
N SER A 13 1.73 -35.20 -33.18
CA SER A 13 1.42 -36.57 -32.67
C SER A 13 1.44 -36.64 -31.13
N LEU A 14 0.31 -36.68 -30.39
CA LEU A 14 -0.75 -37.68 -30.25
C LEU A 14 -0.28 -39.08 -29.79
N MET A 15 -0.62 -39.45 -28.54
CA MET A 15 -0.92 -40.82 -28.15
C MET A 15 -2.21 -40.84 -27.31
N LEU A 16 -3.07 -41.76 -27.67
CA LEU A 16 -4.42 -42.03 -27.19
C LEU A 16 -4.42 -43.47 -26.67
N ALA A 17 -5.14 -43.76 -25.58
CA ALA A 17 -5.82 -45.04 -25.43
C ALA A 17 -6.92 -44.93 -24.36
N ALA A 18 -8.15 -45.03 -24.83
CA ALA A 18 -9.33 -45.39 -24.06
C ALA A 18 -9.60 -46.89 -24.25
N ALA A 19 -10.19 -47.54 -23.26
CA ALA A 19 -11.07 -48.70 -23.46
C ALA A 19 -12.03 -48.85 -22.28
N SER A 20 -13.20 -49.36 -22.61
CA SER A 20 -14.49 -49.17 -21.94
C SER A 20 -15.18 -50.51 -21.63
N ALA A 21 -16.15 -50.43 -20.70
CA ALA A 21 -17.41 -51.19 -20.62
C ALA A 21 -17.43 -52.61 -20.02
N GLY A 22 -18.49 -52.89 -19.25
CA GLY A 22 -18.97 -54.24 -18.94
C GLY A 22 -19.85 -54.36 -17.68
N ALA A 23 -21.17 -54.50 -17.87
CA ALA A 23 -22.27 -54.61 -16.92
C ALA A 23 -22.31 -55.88 -16.01
N ALA A 24 -23.08 -55.85 -14.90
CA ALA A 24 -24.37 -56.58 -14.75
C ALA A 24 -24.89 -56.76 -13.29
N CYS A 25 -26.22 -56.57 -13.16
CA CYS A 25 -27.24 -57.26 -12.33
C CYS A 25 -27.46 -57.01 -10.81
N SER A 26 -28.76 -57.11 -10.51
CA SER A 26 -29.60 -56.67 -9.36
C SER A 26 -29.77 -57.70 -8.22
N SER A 27 -30.20 -57.21 -7.04
CA SER A 27 -31.40 -57.65 -6.27
C SER A 27 -31.46 -56.94 -4.90
N GLU A 28 -32.47 -56.11 -4.63
CA GLU A 28 -33.57 -56.30 -3.64
C GLU A 28 -33.14 -56.38 -2.16
N ASP A 29 -33.55 -55.39 -1.34
CA ASP A 29 -34.51 -55.62 -0.24
C ASP A 29 -34.81 -54.35 0.59
N THR A 30 -36.08 -54.18 0.95
CA THR A 30 -36.69 -53.28 1.94
C THR A 30 -37.81 -54.07 2.63
N PRO A 31 -38.43 -53.62 3.74
CA PRO A 31 -37.96 -53.03 5.01
C PRO A 31 -38.55 -53.90 6.18
N PRO A 32 -38.88 -53.46 7.45
CA PRO A 32 -39.89 -52.42 7.73
C PRO A 32 -39.78 -51.59 9.06
N THR A 33 -40.45 -50.43 9.05
CA THR A 33 -41.33 -49.76 10.04
C THR A 33 -41.06 -49.72 11.57
N GLY A 34 -41.30 -48.53 12.16
CA GLY A 34 -42.33 -48.38 13.20
C GLY A 34 -41.96 -47.64 14.50
N GLU A 35 -42.60 -46.47 14.71
CA GLU A 35 -43.10 -45.89 15.99
C GLU A 35 -42.10 -45.64 17.16
N GLY A 36 -42.21 -44.60 18.00
CA GLY A 36 -43.30 -43.68 18.26
C GLY A 36 -42.92 -42.58 19.27
N THR A 37 -43.91 -41.73 19.48
CA THR A 37 -43.99 -40.52 20.32
C THR A 37 -43.80 -40.73 21.83
N GLY A 38 -43.30 -39.70 22.52
CA GLY A 38 -43.39 -39.62 23.98
C GLY A 38 -43.22 -38.19 24.48
N GLY A 39 -44.33 -37.52 24.78
CA GLY A 39 -44.37 -36.26 25.51
C GLY A 39 -44.85 -36.43 26.95
N THR A 40 -44.64 -35.36 27.71
CA THR A 40 -45.28 -34.95 28.98
C THR A 40 -44.77 -35.50 30.32
N GLY A 41 -44.54 -34.58 31.25
CA GLY A 41 -44.77 -34.77 32.68
C GLY A 41 -43.70 -34.20 33.62
N GLY A 42 -44.07 -33.20 34.44
CA GLY A 42 -43.48 -33.01 35.78
C GLY A 42 -42.99 -31.61 36.11
N ALA A 43 -43.69 -30.94 37.02
CA ALA A 43 -43.58 -29.52 37.36
C ALA A 43 -42.81 -29.24 38.68
N ALA A 44 -42.58 -27.94 38.89
CA ALA A 44 -42.52 -27.19 40.17
C ALA A 44 -41.17 -27.00 40.86
N GLY A 45 -40.84 -25.71 41.09
CA GLY A 45 -39.72 -25.24 41.89
C GLY A 45 -39.47 -23.73 41.76
N THR A 46 -40.37 -22.93 42.34
CA THR A 46 -40.29 -21.46 42.50
C THR A 46 -39.08 -21.02 43.33
N SER A 47 -38.38 -19.94 42.93
CA SER A 47 -38.46 -18.62 43.61
C SER A 47 -37.21 -17.72 43.44
N THR A 48 -37.52 -16.42 43.42
CA THR A 48 -36.70 -15.22 43.67
C THR A 48 -35.87 -14.58 42.54
N ALA A 49 -36.21 -13.30 42.37
CA ALA A 49 -35.66 -12.30 41.46
C ALA A 49 -34.78 -11.31 42.21
N SER A 50 -33.82 -10.70 41.51
CA SER A 50 -33.40 -9.28 41.60
C SER A 50 -32.37 -9.06 40.49
N ALA A 51 -32.69 -8.41 39.37
CA ALA A 51 -32.78 -6.97 39.12
C ALA A 51 -31.43 -6.22 39.27
N GLY A 52 -30.95 -5.68 38.14
CA GLY A 52 -29.72 -4.89 38.02
C GLY A 52 -29.42 -4.50 36.56
N THR A 53 -30.24 -3.62 36.01
CA THR A 53 -30.16 -2.96 34.69
C THR A 53 -28.92 -2.08 34.49
N SER A 54 -28.38 -2.04 33.26
CA SER A 54 -28.21 -0.75 32.54
C SER A 54 -28.08 -0.97 31.02
N THR A 55 -28.96 -0.28 30.31
CA THR A 55 -29.13 -0.16 28.86
C THR A 55 -28.16 0.83 28.23
N GLY A 56 -27.86 0.66 26.94
CA GLY A 56 -27.11 1.62 26.14
C GLY A 56 -27.05 1.20 24.67
N GLY A 57 -28.20 1.20 23.99
CA GLY A 57 -28.30 0.95 22.56
C GLY A 57 -27.82 2.14 21.73
N SER A 58 -27.23 1.88 20.57
CA SER A 58 -27.01 2.87 19.52
C SER A 58 -27.69 2.38 18.24
N THR A 59 -28.63 3.17 17.75
CA THR A 59 -29.34 3.00 16.48
C THR A 59 -28.48 3.49 15.30
N PRO A 60 -28.64 2.93 14.09
CA PRO A 60 -27.95 3.41 12.89
C PRO A 60 -28.78 4.50 12.19
N SER A 61 -28.17 5.65 11.88
CA SER A 61 -28.82 6.68 11.06
C SER A 61 -28.49 6.50 9.58
N THR A 62 -29.52 6.26 8.77
CA THR A 62 -29.53 6.50 7.33
C THR A 62 -29.88 7.96 7.06
N GLY A 63 -29.21 8.59 6.09
CA GLY A 63 -29.51 9.96 5.67
C GLY A 63 -29.00 10.23 4.27
N GLY A 64 -29.95 10.41 3.33
CA GLY A 64 -29.70 10.68 1.92
C GLY A 64 -29.54 12.17 1.57
N SER A 65 -29.05 12.36 0.35
CA SER A 65 -29.15 13.49 -0.59
C SER A 65 -29.79 14.82 -0.16
N GLY A 66 -29.07 15.92 -0.39
CA GLY A 66 -29.62 17.26 -0.61
C GLY A 66 -28.54 18.30 -0.95
N SER A 67 -28.56 18.87 -2.16
CA SER A 67 -27.85 20.11 -2.52
C SER A 67 -28.42 21.31 -1.75
N PRO A 68 -27.67 22.42 -1.65
CA PRO A 68 -28.19 23.62 -2.32
C PRO A 68 -27.13 24.53 -2.98
N THR A 69 -27.71 25.44 -3.75
CA THR A 69 -27.23 26.44 -4.71
C THR A 69 -26.58 27.68 -4.07
N ALA A 70 -25.93 28.46 -4.93
CA ALA A 70 -25.23 29.72 -4.68
C ALA A 70 -26.08 30.87 -4.09
N GLY A 71 -25.39 31.82 -3.44
CA GLY A 71 -25.92 33.14 -3.07
C GLY A 71 -24.82 34.13 -2.65
N THR A 72 -24.74 35.24 -3.36
CA THR A 72 -23.78 36.35 -3.25
C THR A 72 -24.23 37.48 -2.31
N THR A 73 -23.23 38.22 -1.81
CA THR A 73 -23.14 39.67 -1.49
C THR A 73 -23.73 40.32 -0.20
N ALA A 74 -22.84 41.14 0.39
CA ALA A 74 -22.99 42.42 1.12
C ALA A 74 -23.56 42.39 2.55
N GLY A 75 -23.08 43.16 3.54
CA GLY A 75 -22.01 44.16 3.61
C GLY A 75 -22.09 44.96 4.93
N GLY A 76 -20.95 45.54 5.35
CA GLY A 76 -20.82 46.64 6.33
C GLY A 76 -20.85 46.27 7.82
N ALA A 77 -20.20 46.98 8.75
CA ALA A 77 -19.24 48.09 8.71
C ALA A 77 -18.75 48.34 10.16
N GLY A 78 -17.57 48.95 10.28
CA GLY A 78 -17.11 49.71 11.45
C GLY A 78 -16.26 48.92 12.47
N SER A 79 -15.17 49.44 13.03
CA SER A 79 -14.54 50.77 12.89
C SER A 79 -13.29 50.82 13.79
N GLY A 80 -12.21 51.44 13.27
CA GLY A 80 -11.18 52.20 14.02
C GLY A 80 -10.14 51.39 14.81
N ALA A 81 -8.88 51.81 14.93
CA ALA A 81 -8.22 53.04 14.51
C ALA A 81 -6.73 52.77 14.27
N ALA A 82 -6.12 53.66 13.48
CA ALA A 82 -4.69 53.71 13.19
C ALA A 82 -3.93 54.50 14.29
N ALA A 83 -2.63 54.23 14.43
CA ALA A 83 -1.56 55.17 14.04
C ALA A 83 -0.25 54.97 14.85
N THR A 84 0.87 55.03 14.09
CA THR A 84 2.19 55.62 14.44
C THR A 84 2.98 55.01 15.61
N GLY A 85 4.28 54.71 15.51
CA GLY A 85 5.37 55.37 14.80
C GLY A 85 6.43 55.75 15.84
N GLY A 86 7.67 55.26 15.69
CA GLY A 86 8.76 55.59 16.60
C GLY A 86 10.03 54.78 16.32
N SER A 87 11.03 55.44 15.74
CA SER A 87 12.38 54.93 15.47
C SER A 87 13.42 55.68 16.32
N SER A 88 14.65 55.14 16.33
CA SER A 88 15.94 55.71 16.80
C SER A 88 16.26 55.48 18.29
N SER A 89 17.50 55.26 18.77
CA SER A 89 18.84 54.94 18.21
C SER A 89 19.84 54.95 19.38
N ALA A 90 20.89 54.10 19.36
CA ALA A 90 22.25 54.33 19.90
C ALA A 90 23.07 53.02 19.77
N ALA A 91 24.08 52.91 18.90
CA ALA A 91 25.51 53.27 19.08
C ALA A 91 26.24 52.36 20.10
N GLY A 92 27.37 51.70 19.84
CA GLY A 92 28.26 51.69 18.67
C GLY A 92 29.52 50.82 18.90
N THR A 93 30.46 50.91 17.94
CA THR A 93 31.89 50.51 17.97
C THR A 93 32.18 48.99 18.06
N GLY A 94 33.12 48.36 17.36
CA GLY A 94 34.21 48.71 16.43
C GLY A 94 35.09 47.44 16.35
N GLY A 95 35.32 46.82 15.20
CA GLY A 95 36.55 47.00 14.43
C GLY A 95 37.22 45.64 14.15
N SER A 96 37.43 45.31 12.87
CA SER A 96 38.43 44.32 12.41
C SER A 96 39.83 44.95 12.42
N PRO A 97 40.92 44.16 12.34
CA PRO A 97 41.54 43.82 11.04
C PRO A 97 41.96 42.34 10.96
N GLY A 98 41.98 41.66 9.79
CA GLY A 98 43.07 41.64 8.77
C GLY A 98 44.16 40.62 9.19
N GLY A 99 44.74 39.71 8.40
CA GLY A 99 44.74 39.35 6.98
C GLY A 99 46.01 38.49 6.70
N GLY A 100 45.93 37.53 5.77
CA GLY A 100 47.06 36.82 5.09
C GLY A 100 47.81 35.73 5.89
N SER A 101 48.46 34.71 5.32
CA SER A 101 48.55 34.13 3.96
C SER A 101 49.41 32.86 4.06
N GLY A 102 49.16 31.84 3.22
CA GLY A 102 50.21 31.01 2.59
C GLY A 102 50.76 29.77 3.32
N GLY A 103 50.83 28.63 2.60
CA GLY A 103 51.70 27.50 2.97
C GLY A 103 51.28 26.13 2.46
N SER A 104 51.69 25.80 1.24
CA SER A 104 51.61 24.52 0.51
C SER A 104 52.19 23.28 1.23
N GLY A 105 51.63 22.10 0.91
CA GLY A 105 52.42 20.91 0.53
C GLY A 105 52.16 19.61 1.31
N GLY A 106 51.73 18.54 0.62
CA GLY A 106 51.81 17.18 1.14
C GLY A 106 50.84 16.16 0.51
N SER A 107 51.19 15.68 -0.68
CA SER A 107 50.50 14.61 -1.42
C SER A 107 50.45 13.28 -0.66
N GLY A 108 49.30 12.62 -0.69
CA GLY A 108 49.13 11.22 -0.30
C GLY A 108 48.00 10.60 -1.12
N ALA A 109 48.37 9.99 -2.25
CA ALA A 109 47.45 9.26 -3.11
C ALA A 109 46.95 8.00 -2.40
N ILE A 110 45.64 7.85 -2.27
CA ILE A 110 44.99 6.57 -1.99
C ILE A 110 43.80 6.46 -2.93
N GLY A 111 43.95 5.63 -3.95
CA GLY A 111 42.87 5.29 -4.87
C GLY A 111 41.78 4.52 -4.12
N GLY A 112 40.58 5.10 -4.08
CA GLY A 112 39.36 4.43 -3.62
C GLY A 112 38.28 4.67 -4.66
N GLY A 113 38.03 3.67 -5.50
CA GLY A 113 36.90 3.67 -6.42
C GLY A 113 35.60 3.66 -5.63
N GLY A 114 34.99 4.83 -5.48
CA GLY A 114 33.63 4.98 -4.97
C GLY A 114 32.64 4.59 -6.08
N GLY A 115 32.09 3.38 -5.98
CA GLY A 115 30.94 2.96 -6.75
C GLY A 115 29.75 3.85 -6.42
N SER A 116 29.41 4.74 -7.35
CA SER A 116 28.19 5.55 -7.31
C SER A 116 26.98 4.61 -7.41
N ALA A 117 26.20 4.50 -6.36
CA ALA A 117 24.86 3.92 -6.42
C ALA A 117 24.03 4.78 -7.39
N GLY A 118 23.69 4.18 -8.54
CA GLY A 118 23.28 4.89 -9.74
C GLY A 118 22.12 5.87 -9.55
N SER A 119 22.38 7.15 -9.80
CA SER A 119 21.36 8.10 -10.22
C SER A 119 20.96 7.80 -11.66
N GLY A 120 19.88 7.02 -11.85
CA GLY A 120 19.33 6.75 -13.18
C GLY A 120 18.59 7.96 -13.77
N GLY A 121 19.30 8.80 -14.51
CA GLY A 121 18.74 9.71 -15.52
C GLY A 121 18.28 8.95 -16.79
N PRO A 122 17.47 9.56 -17.67
CA PRO A 122 16.29 8.94 -18.26
C PRO A 122 16.56 8.19 -19.58
N SER A 123 16.11 6.93 -19.69
CA SER A 123 15.60 6.33 -20.94
C SER A 123 15.09 4.89 -20.71
N ALA A 124 13.92 4.78 -20.09
CA ALA A 124 12.98 3.66 -20.18
C ALA A 124 11.68 4.18 -19.57
N SER A 125 10.52 3.91 -20.17
CA SER A 125 9.24 4.11 -19.47
C SER A 125 9.37 3.49 -18.07
N SER A 126 9.08 4.25 -17.02
CA SER A 126 9.14 3.72 -15.67
C SER A 126 8.18 2.54 -15.58
N GLN A 127 8.71 1.34 -15.32
CA GLN A 127 7.89 0.14 -15.30
C GLN A 127 7.11 0.08 -13.97
N GLU A 128 5.81 -0.18 -14.06
CA GLU A 128 4.94 -0.40 -12.90
C GLU A 128 5.46 -1.55 -12.01
N ASP A 129 5.92 -2.63 -12.64
CA ASP A 129 6.57 -3.77 -12.00
C ASP A 129 7.78 -4.20 -12.84
N THR A 130 8.96 -3.91 -12.33
CA THR A 130 10.25 -4.24 -12.96
C THR A 130 10.54 -5.73 -12.97
N GLY A 131 9.81 -6.55 -12.20
CA GLY A 131 9.99 -8.00 -12.13
C GLY A 131 9.13 -8.80 -13.11
N LEU A 132 8.39 -8.16 -14.03
CA LEU A 132 7.53 -8.86 -15.00
C LEU A 132 8.29 -9.79 -15.95
N ASP A 133 9.60 -9.59 -16.11
CA ASP A 133 10.48 -10.43 -16.91
C ASP A 133 11.03 -11.66 -16.15
N CYS A 134 10.83 -11.70 -14.83
CA CYS A 134 11.35 -12.77 -13.99
C CYS A 134 10.54 -14.06 -14.15
N LYS A 135 11.24 -15.21 -14.16
CA LYS A 135 10.60 -16.53 -14.04
C LYS A 135 10.25 -16.77 -12.58
N VAL A 136 8.96 -16.83 -12.27
CA VAL A 136 8.47 -17.14 -10.92
C VAL A 136 8.23 -18.64 -10.79
N ALA A 137 8.94 -19.27 -9.85
CA ALA A 137 8.67 -20.66 -9.48
C ALA A 137 7.41 -20.73 -8.59
N ALA A 138 6.73 -21.88 -8.59
CA ALA A 138 5.63 -22.09 -7.65
C ALA A 138 6.16 -22.10 -6.20
N ALA A 139 5.42 -21.48 -5.28
CA ALA A 139 5.80 -21.47 -3.87
C ALA A 139 5.97 -22.88 -3.32
N SER A 140 7.16 -23.16 -2.79
CA SER A 140 7.54 -24.42 -2.14
C SER A 140 7.25 -24.36 -0.63
N GLY A 141 5.96 -24.39 -0.28
CA GLY A 141 5.51 -24.32 1.13
C GLY A 141 5.52 -22.88 1.70
N PRO A 142 5.56 -22.71 3.04
CA PRO A 142 5.34 -21.42 3.69
C PRO A 142 6.59 -20.51 3.80
N ASN A 143 7.69 -20.81 3.12
CA ASN A 143 9.01 -20.16 3.29
C ASN A 143 9.56 -20.11 4.72
N GLY A 144 9.37 -21.19 5.48
CA GLY A 144 9.73 -21.23 6.90
C GLY A 144 8.79 -20.42 7.81
N ALA A 145 7.72 -19.83 7.27
CA ALA A 145 6.65 -19.28 8.09
C ALA A 145 5.88 -20.39 8.81
N SER A 146 5.30 -20.01 9.94
CA SER A 146 4.44 -20.84 10.77
C SER A 146 3.42 -19.94 11.46
N ALA A 147 2.66 -20.47 12.42
CA ALA A 147 1.78 -19.63 13.25
C ALA A 147 2.55 -18.58 14.09
N THR A 148 3.87 -18.74 14.27
CA THR A 148 4.71 -17.87 15.13
C THR A 148 5.98 -17.36 14.44
N THR A 149 6.11 -17.56 13.13
CA THR A 149 7.23 -17.04 12.32
C THR A 149 6.74 -16.45 11.00
N LEU A 150 7.41 -15.40 10.53
CA LEU A 150 7.12 -14.75 9.25
C LEU A 150 7.85 -15.45 8.08
N PRO A 151 7.34 -15.34 6.84
CA PRO A 151 8.00 -15.83 5.63
C PRO A 151 9.35 -15.15 5.47
N ASP A 152 10.37 -15.94 5.15
CA ASP A 152 11.70 -15.40 4.87
C ASP A 152 11.68 -14.55 3.58
N PRO A 153 12.02 -13.26 3.61
CA PRO A 153 12.10 -12.47 2.38
C PRO A 153 13.42 -12.68 1.62
N PHE A 154 14.42 -13.35 2.22
CA PHE A 154 15.77 -13.49 1.67
C PHE A 154 16.00 -14.77 0.86
N THR A 155 15.01 -15.66 0.79
CA THR A 155 15.06 -16.90 0.03
C THR A 155 13.95 -16.94 -1.01
N LYS A 156 14.32 -17.14 -2.28
CA LYS A 156 13.40 -17.32 -3.42
C LYS A 156 12.72 -18.69 -3.38
N TRP A 157 11.66 -18.89 -4.16
CA TRP A 157 10.91 -20.16 -4.19
C TRP A 157 11.71 -21.35 -4.72
N ASP A 158 12.71 -21.08 -5.55
CA ASP A 158 13.69 -22.06 -6.04
C ASP A 158 14.80 -22.38 -5.01
N GLY A 159 14.77 -21.75 -3.83
CA GLY A 159 15.76 -21.91 -2.75
C GLY A 159 16.99 -21.01 -2.89
N ALA A 160 17.15 -20.27 -3.99
CA ALA A 160 18.27 -19.36 -4.15
C ALA A 160 18.16 -18.15 -3.20
N GLN A 161 19.30 -17.72 -2.67
CA GLN A 161 19.40 -16.56 -1.78
C GLN A 161 19.34 -15.26 -2.57
N VAL A 162 18.73 -14.23 -1.97
CA VAL A 162 18.72 -12.87 -2.51
C VAL A 162 20.04 -12.17 -2.14
N LYS A 163 20.90 -11.91 -3.13
CA LYS A 163 22.25 -11.36 -2.90
C LYS A 163 22.48 -9.97 -3.48
N ASN A 164 21.62 -9.54 -4.40
CA ASN A 164 21.75 -8.27 -5.11
C ASN A 164 20.38 -7.77 -5.57
N MET A 165 20.34 -6.54 -6.10
CA MET A 165 19.10 -5.92 -6.56
C MET A 165 18.41 -6.67 -7.72
N ALA A 166 19.15 -7.42 -8.54
CA ALA A 166 18.56 -8.25 -9.58
C ALA A 166 17.84 -9.47 -9.01
N ASP A 167 18.42 -10.14 -8.00
CA ASP A 167 17.72 -11.20 -7.26
C ASP A 167 16.50 -10.64 -6.52
N TRP A 168 16.65 -9.47 -5.89
CA TRP A 168 15.57 -8.81 -5.17
C TRP A 168 14.40 -8.46 -6.08
N ARG A 169 14.67 -7.98 -7.31
CA ARG A 169 13.65 -7.71 -8.32
C ARG A 169 12.76 -8.94 -8.57
N CYS A 170 13.37 -10.10 -8.77
CA CYS A 170 12.63 -11.34 -8.99
C CYS A 170 11.96 -11.87 -7.72
N ARG A 171 12.62 -11.74 -6.55
CA ARG A 171 12.00 -12.09 -5.27
C ARG A 171 10.77 -11.24 -4.98
N ARG A 172 10.82 -9.94 -5.25
CA ARG A 172 9.65 -9.06 -5.10
C ARG A 172 8.50 -9.54 -5.96
N ARG A 173 8.76 -9.95 -7.21
CA ARG A 173 7.73 -10.50 -8.10
C ARG A 173 7.11 -11.78 -7.55
N GLU A 174 7.93 -12.69 -7.02
CA GLU A 174 7.45 -13.89 -6.31
C GLU A 174 6.50 -13.56 -5.15
N LEU A 175 6.80 -12.49 -4.40
CA LEU A 175 5.93 -12.02 -3.30
C LEU A 175 4.62 -11.43 -3.81
N VAL A 176 4.66 -10.63 -4.87
CA VAL A 176 3.44 -10.07 -5.51
C VAL A 176 2.47 -11.20 -5.85
N GLU A 177 2.93 -12.23 -6.55
CA GLU A 177 2.06 -13.32 -7.02
C GLU A 177 1.43 -14.10 -5.87
N GLU A 178 2.19 -14.36 -4.79
CA GLU A 178 1.64 -15.07 -3.64
C GLU A 178 0.69 -14.20 -2.79
N VAL A 179 0.94 -12.90 -2.67
CA VAL A 179 0.01 -11.95 -2.03
C VAL A 179 -1.30 -11.84 -2.82
N GLU A 180 -1.22 -11.73 -4.16
CA GLU A 180 -2.40 -11.72 -5.02
C GLU A 180 -3.19 -13.03 -4.89
N LYS A 181 -2.50 -14.17 -4.98
CA LYS A 181 -3.11 -15.49 -4.94
C LYS A 181 -3.79 -15.81 -3.61
N ARG A 182 -3.26 -15.31 -2.48
CA ARG A 182 -3.71 -15.73 -1.14
C ARG A 182 -4.45 -14.67 -0.35
N ILE A 183 -4.28 -13.38 -0.69
CA ILE A 183 -4.75 -12.29 0.16
C ILE A 183 -5.55 -11.27 -0.65
N LEU A 184 -4.93 -10.61 -1.63
CA LEU A 184 -5.49 -9.40 -2.23
C LEU A 184 -6.29 -9.62 -3.53
N GLY A 185 -6.13 -10.77 -4.17
CA GLY A 185 -6.62 -11.01 -5.52
C GLY A 185 -5.70 -10.40 -6.59
N PRO A 186 -5.80 -10.85 -7.86
CA PRO A 186 -4.90 -10.42 -8.92
C PRO A 186 -5.17 -8.98 -9.36
N LYS A 187 -4.12 -8.21 -9.61
CA LYS A 187 -4.21 -6.90 -10.24
C LYS A 187 -4.29 -7.06 -11.76
N ALA A 188 -5.23 -6.37 -12.40
CA ALA A 188 -5.24 -6.31 -13.87
C ALA A 188 -3.93 -5.71 -14.40
N PRO A 189 -3.34 -6.27 -15.46
CA PRO A 189 -2.06 -5.79 -15.99
C PRO A 189 -2.22 -4.39 -16.63
N PRO A 190 -1.10 -3.71 -16.96
CA PRO A 190 -1.16 -2.42 -17.63
C PRO A 190 -1.95 -2.50 -18.95
N PRO A 191 -2.78 -1.50 -19.28
CA PRO A 191 -3.54 -1.48 -20.53
C PRO A 191 -2.70 -1.76 -21.79
N SER A 192 -1.49 -1.19 -21.86
CA SER A 192 -0.57 -1.38 -22.99
C SER A 192 -0.17 -2.84 -23.23
N THR A 193 -0.12 -3.69 -22.20
CA THR A 193 0.24 -5.11 -22.36
C THR A 193 -0.94 -5.96 -22.79
N MET A 194 -2.16 -5.44 -22.72
CA MET A 194 -3.38 -6.09 -23.18
C MET A 194 -3.86 -5.56 -24.54
N GLY A 195 -3.10 -4.67 -25.19
CA GLY A 195 -3.54 -3.98 -26.42
C GLY A 195 -4.54 -2.84 -26.17
N GLY A 196 -4.67 -2.40 -24.92
CA GLY A 196 -5.43 -1.22 -24.52
C GLY A 196 -4.60 0.06 -24.46
N THR A 197 -5.25 1.17 -24.14
CA THR A 197 -4.62 2.50 -24.06
C THR A 197 -5.05 3.25 -22.80
N VAL A 198 -4.18 4.17 -22.38
CA VAL A 198 -4.49 5.19 -21.37
C VAL A 198 -4.29 6.56 -22.02
N SER A 199 -5.27 7.44 -21.91
CA SER A 199 -5.19 8.84 -22.33
C SER A 199 -5.76 9.74 -21.23
N GLY A 200 -5.75 11.05 -21.42
CA GLY A 200 -6.23 11.99 -20.42
C GLY A 200 -5.53 13.34 -20.50
N SER A 201 -5.70 14.14 -19.45
CA SER A 201 -5.13 15.47 -19.35
C SER A 201 -4.74 15.81 -17.91
N VAL A 202 -3.79 16.73 -17.76
CA VAL A 202 -3.41 17.31 -16.48
C VAL A 202 -3.31 18.83 -16.64
N THR A 203 -3.88 19.56 -15.69
CA THR A 203 -3.84 21.02 -15.60
C THR A 203 -3.36 21.43 -14.22
N ASN A 204 -3.28 22.73 -13.94
CA ASN A 204 -2.91 23.23 -12.61
C ASN A 204 -3.96 22.91 -11.52
N THR A 205 -5.20 22.57 -11.90
CA THR A 205 -6.31 22.39 -10.96
C THR A 205 -6.96 21.01 -11.02
N THR A 206 -6.78 20.26 -12.11
CA THR A 206 -7.46 18.98 -12.33
C THR A 206 -6.63 18.02 -13.16
N TYR A 207 -6.93 16.72 -13.03
CA TYR A 207 -6.48 15.69 -13.95
C TYR A 207 -7.66 14.83 -14.42
N SER A 208 -7.54 14.22 -15.58
CA SER A 208 -8.46 13.22 -16.10
C SER A 208 -7.70 12.02 -16.66
N VAL A 209 -8.29 10.84 -16.53
CA VAL A 209 -7.77 9.56 -17.03
C VAL A 209 -8.88 8.88 -17.80
N GLN A 210 -8.57 8.39 -18.99
CA GLN A 210 -9.41 7.51 -19.78
C GLN A 210 -8.63 6.23 -20.05
N VAL A 211 -9.27 5.08 -19.84
CA VAL A 211 -8.71 3.75 -20.12
C VAL A 211 -9.61 3.07 -21.13
N ASP A 212 -9.00 2.57 -22.20
CA ASP A 212 -9.67 1.82 -23.26
C ASP A 212 -8.96 0.47 -23.41
N ASN A 213 -9.46 -0.56 -22.72
CA ASN A 213 -8.99 -1.93 -22.87
C ASN A 213 -9.89 -2.68 -23.87
N PRO A 214 -9.40 -3.74 -24.54
CA PRO A 214 -10.23 -4.53 -25.45
C PRO A 214 -11.50 -5.09 -24.81
N GLY A 215 -11.45 -5.44 -23.52
CA GLY A 215 -12.58 -5.99 -22.77
C GLY A 215 -13.48 -4.96 -22.09
N GLY A 216 -13.07 -3.69 -21.99
CA GLY A 216 -13.81 -2.71 -21.20
C GLY A 216 -13.16 -1.33 -21.18
N LYS A 217 -13.94 -0.30 -20.87
CA LYS A 217 -13.47 1.08 -20.84
C LYS A 217 -13.89 1.77 -19.57
N THR A 218 -13.12 2.76 -19.15
CA THR A 218 -13.53 3.65 -18.05
C THR A 218 -12.90 5.02 -18.16
N SER A 219 -13.43 5.97 -17.39
CA SER A 219 -12.81 7.27 -17.19
C SER A 219 -13.04 7.78 -15.78
N PHE A 220 -12.07 8.51 -15.24
CA PHE A 220 -12.16 9.16 -13.94
C PHE A 220 -11.28 10.40 -13.89
N SER A 221 -11.48 11.23 -12.88
CA SER A 221 -10.78 12.50 -12.73
C SER A 221 -10.57 12.84 -11.27
N GLY A 222 -9.78 13.85 -11.01
CA GLY A 222 -9.57 14.41 -9.68
C GLY A 222 -9.05 15.84 -9.75
N THR A 223 -8.93 16.45 -8.59
CA THR A 223 -8.43 17.82 -8.41
C THR A 223 -6.95 17.82 -8.06
N ILE A 224 -6.29 18.95 -8.36
CA ILE A 224 -4.90 19.23 -8.04
C ILE A 224 -4.87 20.51 -7.20
N LYS A 225 -4.15 20.45 -6.08
CA LYS A 225 -3.75 21.64 -5.32
C LYS A 225 -2.24 21.81 -5.46
N LEU A 226 -1.83 22.85 -6.17
CA LEU A 226 -0.42 23.21 -6.30
C LEU A 226 0.10 23.86 -5.01
N PRO A 227 1.38 23.65 -4.67
CA PRO A 227 2.03 24.33 -3.56
C PRO A 227 2.25 25.81 -3.90
N GLY A 228 2.40 26.66 -2.87
CA GLY A 228 2.79 28.06 -3.05
C GLY A 228 4.28 28.27 -3.37
N THR A 229 5.08 27.19 -3.38
CA THR A 229 6.54 27.23 -3.61
C THR A 229 6.96 26.13 -4.60
N GLY A 230 8.14 26.29 -5.21
CA GLY A 230 8.65 25.37 -6.23
C GLY A 230 8.24 25.76 -7.65
N THR A 231 8.68 24.97 -8.62
CA THR A 231 8.39 25.16 -10.05
C THR A 231 7.99 23.84 -10.69
N ALA A 232 7.08 23.89 -11.65
CA ALA A 232 6.64 22.71 -12.38
C ALA A 232 7.80 22.05 -13.18
N PRO A 233 7.77 20.72 -13.39
CA PRO A 233 6.77 19.81 -12.84
C PRO A 233 6.97 19.54 -11.34
N TYR A 234 5.88 19.58 -10.57
CA TYR A 234 5.91 19.45 -9.11
C TYR A 234 5.96 17.98 -8.67
N PRO A 235 6.71 17.64 -7.59
CA PRO A 235 6.44 16.41 -6.85
C PRO A 235 5.02 16.45 -6.28
N ALA A 236 4.40 15.29 -6.07
CA ALA A 236 3.03 15.26 -5.58
C ALA A 236 2.69 14.08 -4.68
N VAL A 237 1.66 14.28 -3.84
CA VAL A 237 1.03 13.23 -3.04
C VAL A 237 -0.35 12.94 -3.61
N VAL A 238 -0.62 11.69 -3.96
CA VAL A 238 -1.99 11.20 -4.24
C VAL A 238 -2.69 10.94 -2.91
N VAL A 239 -3.74 11.71 -2.62
CA VAL A 239 -4.55 11.62 -1.40
C VAL A 239 -5.80 10.80 -1.68
N ILE A 240 -5.85 9.61 -1.11
CA ILE A 240 -6.96 8.67 -1.29
C ILE A 240 -8.17 9.13 -0.49
N GLY A 241 -9.35 9.18 -1.12
CA GLY A 241 -10.63 9.47 -0.45
C GLY A 241 -10.81 10.91 0.04
N GLY A 242 -9.90 11.82 -0.30
CA GLY A 242 -9.99 13.26 0.04
C GLY A 242 -9.62 13.63 1.48
N LEU A 243 -9.35 12.65 2.35
CA LEU A 243 -8.88 12.91 3.72
C LEU A 243 -7.35 13.06 3.75
N ASN A 244 -6.88 14.31 3.80
CA ASN A 244 -5.45 14.60 3.94
C ASN A 244 -5.10 14.80 5.42
N SER A 245 -4.58 13.75 6.06
CA SER A 245 -4.14 13.76 7.46
C SER A 245 -2.61 13.93 7.61
N LEU A 246 -1.96 14.57 6.63
CA LEU A 246 -0.55 14.97 6.72
C LEU A 246 -0.38 16.41 7.22
N ASN A 247 0.83 16.76 7.65
CA ASN A 247 1.27 18.14 7.88
C ASN A 247 1.32 18.90 6.54
N THR A 248 0.20 19.52 6.15
CA THR A 248 0.08 20.21 4.85
C THR A 248 1.00 21.42 4.70
N ASP A 249 1.43 22.01 5.81
CA ASP A 249 2.49 23.03 5.88
C ASP A 249 3.85 22.47 5.44
N VAL A 250 4.17 21.22 5.80
CA VAL A 250 5.38 20.53 5.33
C VAL A 250 5.30 20.30 3.82
N LEU A 251 4.16 19.80 3.33
CA LEU A 251 3.95 19.59 1.87
C LEU A 251 4.13 20.92 1.11
N SER A 252 3.46 21.98 1.55
CA SER A 252 3.49 23.28 0.90
C SER A 252 4.87 23.94 0.93
N SER A 253 5.59 23.83 2.05
CA SER A 253 6.95 24.40 2.19
C SER A 253 8.02 23.61 1.44
N GLU A 254 7.80 22.32 1.18
CA GLU A 254 8.71 21.51 0.37
C GLU A 254 8.41 21.56 -1.14
N GLY A 255 7.34 22.25 -1.55
CA GLY A 255 6.92 22.39 -2.95
C GLY A 255 6.21 21.14 -3.49
N VAL A 256 5.43 20.46 -2.66
CA VAL A 256 4.71 19.22 -3.00
C VAL A 256 3.22 19.49 -3.25
N ALA A 257 2.74 19.16 -4.45
CA ALA A 257 1.33 19.23 -4.82
C ALA A 257 0.51 18.09 -4.20
N THR A 258 -0.82 18.22 -4.18
CA THR A 258 -1.71 17.11 -3.80
C THR A 258 -2.73 16.81 -4.89
N LEU A 259 -2.91 15.54 -5.22
CA LEU A 259 -3.92 15.03 -6.15
C LEU A 259 -5.03 14.35 -5.35
N SER A 260 -6.29 14.74 -5.51
CA SER A 260 -7.41 14.00 -4.89
C SER A 260 -7.73 12.74 -5.69
N TYR A 261 -7.91 11.60 -5.03
CA TYR A 261 -8.27 10.34 -5.68
C TYR A 261 -9.55 9.75 -5.08
N ASP A 262 -10.62 9.70 -5.88
CA ASP A 262 -11.87 9.04 -5.50
C ASP A 262 -11.77 7.52 -5.68
N ASN A 263 -11.34 6.85 -4.62
CA ASN A 263 -11.19 5.40 -4.59
C ASN A 263 -12.55 4.66 -4.74
N ASN A 264 -13.64 5.24 -4.23
CA ASN A 264 -14.96 4.59 -4.23
C ASN A 264 -15.55 4.51 -5.64
N ALA A 265 -15.26 5.49 -6.50
CA ALA A 265 -15.58 5.39 -7.92
C ALA A 265 -14.78 4.26 -8.63
N ILE A 266 -13.57 3.95 -8.16
CA ILE A 266 -12.71 2.95 -8.79
C ILE A 266 -13.15 1.54 -8.44
N ALA A 267 -13.42 1.27 -7.17
CA ALA A 267 -14.02 0.02 -6.71
C ALA A 267 -14.83 0.27 -5.44
N ALA A 268 -16.04 -0.28 -5.40
CA ALA A 268 -16.87 -0.26 -4.20
C ALA A 268 -16.23 -1.13 -3.10
N GLU A 269 -16.29 -0.66 -1.86
CA GLU A 269 -15.78 -1.40 -0.69
C GLU A 269 -16.87 -2.14 0.09
N THR A 270 -18.13 -2.06 -0.35
CA THR A 270 -19.25 -2.77 0.29
C THR A 270 -18.92 -4.25 0.47
N SER A 271 -19.09 -4.76 1.69
CA SER A 271 -18.83 -6.16 2.04
C SER A 271 -19.49 -7.13 1.04
N GLY A 272 -18.69 -8.08 0.53
CA GLY A 272 -19.13 -9.06 -0.46
C GLY A 272 -19.17 -8.56 -1.91
N ASN A 273 -19.01 -7.26 -2.17
CA ASN A 273 -18.93 -6.73 -3.52
C ASN A 273 -17.48 -6.80 -4.06
N TYR A 274 -17.29 -7.55 -5.14
CA TYR A 274 -15.99 -7.69 -5.83
C TYR A 274 -16.12 -7.41 -7.34
N SER A 275 -17.11 -6.61 -7.75
CA SER A 275 -17.49 -6.52 -9.16
C SER A 275 -17.96 -5.13 -9.62
N SER A 276 -18.12 -4.16 -8.70
CA SER A 276 -18.65 -2.83 -9.02
C SER A 276 -17.59 -1.74 -8.93
N GLY A 277 -17.56 -0.85 -9.93
CA GLY A 277 -16.67 0.30 -10.00
C GLY A 277 -15.86 0.33 -11.29
N LYS A 278 -15.24 1.47 -11.54
CA LYS A 278 -14.52 1.77 -12.80
C LYS A 278 -13.40 0.80 -13.13
N TYR A 279 -12.75 0.21 -12.11
CA TYR A 279 -11.79 -0.88 -12.30
C TYR A 279 -12.42 -2.07 -13.01
N PHE A 280 -13.61 -2.49 -12.56
CA PHE A 280 -14.30 -3.66 -13.11
C PHE A 280 -15.02 -3.36 -14.43
N ASP A 281 -15.36 -2.10 -14.70
CA ASP A 281 -15.88 -1.66 -16.01
C ASP A 281 -14.79 -1.75 -17.09
N ALA A 282 -13.54 -1.41 -16.74
CA ALA A 282 -12.39 -1.53 -17.64
C ALA A 282 -11.80 -2.95 -17.71
N ASN A 283 -12.07 -3.80 -16.71
CA ASN A 283 -11.47 -5.13 -16.57
C ASN A 283 -12.53 -6.16 -16.12
N PRO A 284 -13.55 -6.47 -16.95
CA PRO A 284 -14.65 -7.34 -16.54
C PRO A 284 -14.22 -8.75 -16.14
N ASP A 285 -13.12 -9.28 -16.70
CA ASP A 285 -12.59 -10.61 -16.35
C ASP A 285 -12.07 -10.73 -14.91
N PHE A 286 -11.86 -9.59 -14.24
CA PHE A 286 -11.38 -9.49 -12.86
C PHE A 286 -12.52 -9.36 -11.85
N LYS A 287 -13.78 -9.28 -12.30
CA LYS A 287 -14.97 -9.33 -11.45
C LYS A 287 -14.99 -10.62 -10.64
N GLY A 288 -15.32 -10.51 -9.35
CA GLY A 288 -15.34 -11.62 -8.41
C GLY A 288 -13.97 -12.17 -8.00
N LYS A 289 -12.86 -11.53 -8.42
CA LYS A 289 -11.49 -12.02 -8.17
C LYS A 289 -10.62 -11.04 -7.38
N THR A 290 -10.87 -9.74 -7.48
CA THR A 290 -9.97 -8.69 -6.98
C THR A 290 -10.57 -7.94 -5.80
N GLY A 291 -9.81 -7.73 -4.74
CA GLY A 291 -10.20 -6.86 -3.62
C GLY A 291 -10.09 -5.38 -3.95
N ALA A 292 -10.80 -4.53 -3.20
CA ALA A 292 -10.83 -3.09 -3.45
C ALA A 292 -9.43 -2.45 -3.34
N LEU A 293 -8.56 -2.92 -2.44
CA LEU A 293 -7.21 -2.35 -2.27
C LEU A 293 -6.36 -2.45 -3.54
N VAL A 294 -6.41 -3.59 -4.23
CA VAL A 294 -5.68 -3.81 -5.50
C VAL A 294 -6.35 -3.10 -6.66
N ALA A 295 -7.68 -3.04 -6.68
CA ALA A 295 -8.41 -2.25 -7.68
C ALA A 295 -8.08 -0.74 -7.57
N TRP A 296 -7.94 -0.22 -6.34
CA TRP A 296 -7.49 1.15 -6.09
C TRP A 296 -6.02 1.36 -6.49
N ALA A 297 -5.14 0.38 -6.22
CA ALA A 297 -3.77 0.38 -6.75
C ALA A 297 -3.73 0.47 -8.27
N TRP A 298 -4.59 -0.29 -8.97
CA TRP A 298 -4.70 -0.19 -10.42
C TRP A 298 -5.10 1.21 -10.87
N GLY A 299 -6.10 1.83 -10.22
CA GLY A 299 -6.54 3.18 -10.59
C GLY A 299 -5.44 4.23 -10.47
N VAL A 300 -4.63 4.19 -9.41
CA VAL A 300 -3.47 5.09 -9.26
C VAL A 300 -2.40 4.81 -10.32
N SER A 301 -2.14 3.54 -10.66
CA SER A 301 -1.24 3.20 -11.76
C SER A 301 -1.67 3.82 -13.09
N ARG A 302 -2.98 3.94 -13.35
CA ARG A 302 -3.47 4.61 -14.58
C ARG A 302 -3.31 6.14 -14.54
N ILE A 303 -3.31 6.75 -13.35
CA ILE A 303 -2.92 8.17 -13.20
C ILE A 303 -1.46 8.34 -13.61
N LEU A 304 -0.58 7.46 -13.13
CA LEU A 304 0.85 7.50 -13.48
C LEU A 304 1.08 7.29 -14.98
N ASP A 305 0.38 6.34 -15.60
CA ASP A 305 0.44 6.13 -17.06
C ASP A 305 0.04 7.40 -17.84
N MET A 306 -0.94 8.16 -17.34
CA MET A 306 -1.36 9.43 -17.93
C MET A 306 -0.33 10.54 -17.69
N LEU A 307 0.21 10.65 -16.48
CA LEU A 307 1.22 11.67 -16.13
C LEU A 307 2.54 11.47 -16.90
N GLU A 308 2.95 10.22 -17.14
CA GLU A 308 4.13 9.91 -17.98
C GLU A 308 3.98 10.45 -19.41
N LYS A 309 2.74 10.52 -19.92
CA LYS A 309 2.43 11.12 -21.24
C LYS A 309 2.28 12.64 -21.17
N ASN A 310 2.05 13.20 -19.98
CA ASN A 310 1.80 14.62 -19.76
C ASN A 310 2.62 15.18 -18.57
N PRO A 311 3.96 15.12 -18.58
CA PRO A 311 4.79 15.41 -17.40
C PRO A 311 5.00 16.92 -17.16
N THR A 312 4.08 17.78 -17.62
CA THR A 312 4.28 19.25 -17.64
C THR A 312 3.94 19.92 -16.31
N VAL A 313 2.96 19.40 -15.57
CA VAL A 313 2.50 19.98 -14.30
C VAL A 313 3.00 19.18 -13.10
N ILE A 314 2.93 17.86 -13.15
CA ILE A 314 3.31 16.95 -12.07
C ILE A 314 4.41 16.03 -12.57
N ASP A 315 5.45 15.83 -11.77
CA ASP A 315 6.57 14.95 -12.11
C ASP A 315 6.18 13.48 -11.79
N PRO A 316 5.99 12.61 -12.81
CA PRO A 316 5.55 11.23 -12.59
C PRO A 316 6.57 10.39 -11.82
N LYS A 317 7.83 10.84 -11.68
CA LYS A 317 8.88 10.14 -10.93
C LYS A 317 8.93 10.51 -9.46
N LYS A 318 8.18 11.53 -9.03
CA LYS A 318 8.20 12.09 -7.68
C LYS A 318 6.82 12.05 -7.05
N ILE A 319 6.24 10.85 -7.04
CA ILE A 319 4.89 10.61 -6.54
C ILE A 319 4.94 9.88 -5.20
N ALA A 320 4.21 10.42 -4.24
CA ALA A 320 3.86 9.78 -2.99
C ALA A 320 2.38 9.41 -2.95
N VAL A 321 1.99 8.53 -2.03
CA VAL A 321 0.59 8.17 -1.79
C VAL A 321 0.25 8.22 -0.31
N HIS A 322 -0.90 8.79 0.04
CA HIS A 322 -1.35 8.97 1.42
C HIS A 322 -2.83 8.66 1.60
N GLY A 323 -3.17 8.12 2.76
CA GLY A 323 -4.51 8.02 3.30
C GLY A 323 -4.46 7.59 4.76
N CYS A 324 -5.60 7.70 5.45
CA CYS A 324 -5.75 7.26 6.83
C CYS A 324 -6.75 6.10 6.99
N SER A 325 -6.54 5.21 7.96
CA SER A 325 -7.48 4.14 8.29
C SER A 325 -7.67 3.17 7.11
N ARG A 326 -8.90 2.90 6.68
CA ARG A 326 -9.17 2.17 5.42
C ARG A 326 -8.44 2.77 4.20
N LEU A 327 -8.26 4.10 4.16
CA LEU A 327 -7.51 4.80 3.10
C LEU A 327 -5.99 4.68 3.32
N GLY A 328 -5.56 4.43 4.56
CA GLY A 328 -4.20 4.06 4.90
C GLY A 328 -3.86 2.66 4.39
N LYS A 329 -4.78 1.69 4.52
CA LYS A 329 -4.66 0.37 3.86
C LYS A 329 -4.47 0.54 2.36
N ALA A 330 -5.29 1.40 1.74
CA ALA A 330 -5.19 1.73 0.32
C ALA A 330 -3.82 2.28 -0.04
N ALA A 331 -3.37 3.34 0.64
CA ALA A 331 -2.07 3.97 0.39
C ALA A 331 -0.92 2.97 0.54
N PHE A 332 -0.97 2.11 1.55
CA PHE A 332 0.02 1.06 1.75
C PHE A 332 0.07 0.07 0.58
N VAL A 333 -1.07 -0.45 0.13
CA VAL A 333 -1.12 -1.39 -1.00
C VAL A 333 -0.75 -0.71 -2.32
N ILE A 334 -1.23 0.51 -2.57
CA ILE A 334 -0.91 1.29 -3.78
C ILE A 334 0.61 1.46 -3.91
N GLY A 335 1.29 1.91 -2.87
CA GLY A 335 2.74 2.10 -2.92
C GLY A 335 3.52 0.78 -3.04
N ALA A 336 3.00 -0.34 -2.55
CA ALA A 336 3.65 -1.64 -2.72
C ALA A 336 3.50 -2.18 -4.16
N PHE A 337 2.32 -2.01 -4.78
CA PHE A 337 1.94 -2.60 -6.06
C PHE A 337 2.26 -1.76 -7.31
N ASP A 338 2.85 -0.57 -7.15
CA ASP A 338 3.40 0.22 -8.25
C ASP A 338 4.77 0.77 -7.87
N GLN A 339 5.83 0.29 -8.54
CA GLN A 339 7.21 0.68 -8.25
C GLN A 339 7.55 2.12 -8.64
N ARG A 340 6.64 2.82 -9.34
CA ARG A 340 6.79 4.24 -9.69
C ARG A 340 6.40 5.17 -8.54
N ILE A 341 5.69 4.68 -7.54
CA ILE A 341 5.45 5.41 -6.30
C ILE A 341 6.77 5.48 -5.53
N ALA A 342 7.32 6.68 -5.39
CA ALA A 342 8.59 6.91 -4.71
C ALA A 342 8.46 6.83 -3.18
N LEU A 343 7.28 7.15 -2.63
CA LEU A 343 7.06 7.25 -1.18
C LEU A 343 5.64 6.85 -0.75
N GLY A 344 5.52 5.81 0.09
CA GLY A 344 4.27 5.48 0.79
C GLY A 344 4.16 6.23 2.11
N LEU A 345 3.00 6.85 2.36
CA LEU A 345 2.66 7.58 3.59
C LEU A 345 1.38 7.03 4.26
N PRO A 346 1.25 5.72 4.53
CA PRO A 346 0.07 5.20 5.21
C PRO A 346 -0.01 5.72 6.65
N LEU A 347 -1.19 6.23 7.03
CA LEU A 347 -1.50 6.61 8.40
C LEU A 347 -2.54 5.65 8.99
N GLU A 348 -2.22 5.07 10.14
CA GLU A 348 -3.13 4.23 10.92
C GLU A 348 -3.84 3.15 10.07
N PRO A 349 -3.15 2.41 9.17
CA PRO A 349 -3.82 1.49 8.25
C PRO A 349 -4.41 0.27 8.94
N GLY A 350 -3.90 -0.10 10.12
CA GLY A 350 -4.26 -1.33 10.83
C GLY A 350 -4.15 -2.60 9.98
N THR A 351 -5.08 -3.53 10.15
CA THR A 351 -5.10 -4.78 9.37
C THR A 351 -5.29 -4.49 7.89
N GLY A 352 -4.35 -4.92 7.04
CA GLY A 352 -4.25 -4.51 5.63
C GLY A 352 -3.19 -3.42 5.38
N GLY A 353 -2.57 -2.91 6.44
CA GLY A 353 -1.25 -2.28 6.46
C GLY A 353 -0.13 -3.31 6.62
N PRO A 354 0.99 -2.98 7.29
CA PRO A 354 2.11 -3.90 7.48
C PRO A 354 1.84 -5.02 8.50
N ALA A 355 0.75 -4.96 9.28
CA ALA A 355 0.40 -5.99 10.27
C ALA A 355 0.34 -7.40 9.64
N PRO A 356 1.22 -8.33 10.03
CA PRO A 356 1.12 -9.72 9.59
C PRO A 356 -0.17 -10.33 10.09
N LEU A 357 -0.99 -10.83 9.17
CA LEU A 357 -2.28 -11.46 9.42
C LEU A 357 -2.13 -12.63 10.38
N ARG A 358 -1.05 -13.40 10.27
CA ARG A 358 -0.76 -14.52 11.18
C ARG A 358 -0.44 -14.11 12.62
N ALA A 359 0.00 -12.88 12.84
CA ALA A 359 0.38 -12.39 14.17
C ALA A 359 -0.80 -11.79 14.94
N LEU A 360 -1.88 -11.40 14.24
CA LEU A 360 -3.07 -10.77 14.83
C LEU A 360 -3.69 -11.55 16.00
N PRO A 361 -3.83 -12.90 15.96
CA PRO A 361 -4.39 -13.64 17.10
C PRO A 361 -3.57 -13.50 18.39
N SER A 362 -2.26 -13.27 18.27
CA SER A 362 -1.34 -13.19 19.42
C SER A 362 -1.00 -11.77 19.84
N LEU A 363 -0.98 -10.81 18.91
CA LEU A 363 -0.60 -9.42 19.14
C LEU A 363 -1.81 -8.48 19.26
N GLY A 364 -3.01 -8.95 18.95
CA GLY A 364 -4.25 -8.19 19.01
C GLY A 364 -4.50 -7.33 17.77
N GLY A 365 -5.72 -6.78 17.72
CA GLY A 365 -6.23 -5.94 16.63
C GLY A 365 -7.32 -6.59 15.79
N GLN A 366 -7.73 -5.91 14.72
CA GLN A 366 -8.78 -6.38 13.83
C GLN A 366 -8.35 -7.69 13.15
N THR A 367 -9.11 -8.78 13.28
CA THR A 367 -8.81 -10.04 12.58
C THR A 367 -9.09 -9.93 11.08
N VAL A 368 -8.50 -10.82 10.27
CA VAL A 368 -8.79 -10.92 8.82
C VAL A 368 -10.27 -11.19 8.57
N SER A 369 -10.89 -12.06 9.37
CA SER A 369 -12.32 -12.36 9.26
C SER A 369 -13.18 -11.12 9.54
N SER A 370 -12.86 -10.36 10.59
CA SER A 370 -13.55 -9.11 10.92
C SER A 370 -13.42 -8.09 9.79
N ALA A 371 -12.22 -7.90 9.25
CA ALA A 371 -11.99 -6.97 8.13
C ALA A 371 -12.75 -7.39 6.87
N ASN A 372 -12.79 -8.69 6.56
CA ASN A 372 -13.54 -9.23 5.42
C ASN A 372 -15.07 -9.13 5.58
N SER A 373 -15.57 -9.14 6.83
CA SER A 373 -16.99 -8.92 7.10
C SER A 373 -17.37 -7.45 6.97
N GLU A 374 -16.46 -6.54 7.32
CA GLU A 374 -16.68 -5.09 7.23
C GLU A 374 -16.72 -4.60 5.78
N ALA A 375 -15.76 -5.01 4.97
CA ALA A 375 -15.60 -4.50 3.61
C ALA A 375 -14.81 -5.47 2.71
N SER A 376 -14.98 -5.30 1.39
CA SER A 376 -14.27 -6.07 0.36
C SER A 376 -12.86 -5.55 0.07
N TRP A 377 -12.12 -5.10 1.10
CA TRP A 377 -10.78 -4.55 0.93
C TRP A 377 -9.77 -5.59 0.41
N PHE A 378 -9.71 -6.75 1.07
CA PHE A 378 -8.93 -7.89 0.63
C PHE A 378 -9.65 -8.63 -0.51
N GLY A 379 -8.93 -9.45 -1.26
CA GLY A 379 -9.53 -10.29 -2.30
C GLY A 379 -10.29 -11.47 -1.71
N PRO A 380 -11.17 -12.11 -2.51
CA PRO A 380 -11.86 -13.35 -2.12
C PRO A 380 -10.95 -14.44 -1.53
N PRO A 381 -9.69 -14.64 -2.00
CA PRO A 381 -8.79 -15.63 -1.41
C PRO A 381 -8.51 -15.45 0.09
N SER A 382 -8.57 -14.22 0.61
CA SER A 382 -8.31 -13.97 2.03
C SER A 382 -9.33 -14.64 2.98
N LYS A 383 -10.52 -15.01 2.48
CA LYS A 383 -11.56 -15.69 3.27
C LYS A 383 -11.15 -17.09 3.71
N THR A 384 -10.20 -17.70 3.02
CA THR A 384 -9.63 -19.01 3.34
C THR A 384 -8.17 -18.92 3.79
N TYR A 385 -7.69 -17.71 4.13
CA TYR A 385 -6.34 -17.51 4.62
C TYR A 385 -6.07 -18.34 5.87
N SER A 386 -4.95 -19.06 5.87
CA SER A 386 -4.50 -19.88 7.00
C SER A 386 -3.02 -19.58 7.29
N ALA A 387 -2.74 -19.17 8.53
CA ALA A 387 -1.41 -18.82 9.00
C ALA A 387 -0.37 -19.94 8.86
N THR A 388 -0.81 -21.21 8.92
CA THR A 388 0.08 -22.38 8.83
C THR A 388 0.39 -22.80 7.40
N MET A 389 -0.44 -22.39 6.44
CA MET A 389 -0.34 -22.80 5.04
C MET A 389 0.13 -21.67 4.12
N ALA A 390 -0.05 -20.41 4.52
CA ALA A 390 0.20 -19.23 3.71
C ALA A 390 1.71 -18.95 3.49
N ALA A 391 2.13 -18.94 2.21
CA ALA A 391 3.49 -18.60 1.79
C ALA A 391 3.78 -17.10 1.75
N ALA A 392 2.74 -16.27 1.83
CA ALA A 392 2.84 -14.82 1.90
C ALA A 392 1.91 -14.26 2.98
N ASP A 393 2.21 -13.04 3.41
CA ASP A 393 1.47 -12.26 4.39
C ASP A 393 1.62 -10.76 4.10
N MET A 394 0.86 -9.91 4.78
CA MET A 394 0.94 -8.46 4.71
C MET A 394 2.31 -7.90 5.15
N SER A 395 3.11 -8.66 5.92
CA SER A 395 4.52 -8.32 6.16
C SER A 395 5.35 -8.31 4.86
N ASP A 396 5.05 -9.21 3.91
CA ASP A 396 5.73 -9.25 2.62
C ASP A 396 5.39 -8.04 1.77
N VAL A 397 4.17 -7.49 1.91
CA VAL A 397 3.76 -6.25 1.26
C VAL A 397 4.59 -5.05 1.74
N ALA A 398 4.98 -5.02 3.03
CA ALA A 398 5.88 -4.00 3.55
C ALA A 398 7.29 -4.15 2.96
N VAL A 399 7.75 -5.39 2.82
CA VAL A 399 9.05 -5.75 2.24
C VAL A 399 9.12 -5.34 0.76
N MET A 400 8.03 -5.44 -0.01
CA MET A 400 7.93 -5.02 -1.42
C MET A 400 8.17 -3.52 -1.69
N TYR A 401 8.20 -2.67 -0.65
CA TYR A 401 8.59 -1.27 -0.81
C TYR A 401 10.09 -1.12 -1.08
N ALA A 402 10.94 -1.97 -0.49
CA ALA A 402 12.37 -1.75 -0.47
C ALA A 402 12.96 -1.66 -1.91
N PRO A 403 13.84 -0.69 -2.20
CA PRO A 403 14.41 0.31 -1.30
C PRO A 403 13.68 1.68 -1.29
N ARG A 404 12.47 1.77 -1.85
CA ARG A 404 11.69 3.03 -1.96
C ARG A 404 11.24 3.51 -0.58
N GLY A 405 10.74 4.74 -0.49
CA GLY A 405 10.35 5.31 0.79
C GLY A 405 9.07 4.70 1.36
N LEU A 406 9.08 4.37 2.64
CA LEU A 406 7.89 4.03 3.42
C LEU A 406 7.93 4.74 4.77
N LEU A 407 7.04 5.71 4.98
CA LEU A 407 6.79 6.34 6.28
C LEU A 407 5.47 5.81 6.83
N MET A 408 5.57 4.80 7.69
CA MET A 408 4.44 4.19 8.37
C MET A 408 4.14 4.98 9.65
N MET A 409 2.97 5.62 9.72
CA MET A 409 2.52 6.36 10.90
C MET A 409 1.40 5.58 11.58
N ASP A 410 1.48 5.39 12.90
CA ASP A 410 0.59 4.50 13.64
C ASP A 410 0.09 5.13 14.95
N ASN A 411 -0.94 4.53 15.53
CA ASN A 411 -1.59 5.02 16.73
C ASN A 411 -1.66 3.92 17.80
N PRO A 412 -0.81 4.01 18.86
CA PRO A 412 -0.66 2.98 19.87
C PRO A 412 -1.78 2.98 20.92
N HIS A 413 -2.79 3.83 20.75
CA HIS A 413 -3.90 3.99 21.70
C HIS A 413 -5.21 3.36 21.21
N ILE A 414 -5.22 2.75 20.02
CA ILE A 414 -6.40 2.09 19.45
C ILE A 414 -6.01 0.66 19.07
N ASP A 415 -6.37 -0.30 19.94
CA ASP A 415 -6.04 -1.73 19.73
C ASP A 415 -6.56 -2.26 18.39
N HIS A 416 -7.73 -1.80 17.92
CA HIS A 416 -8.30 -2.22 16.63
C HIS A 416 -7.39 -1.92 15.42
N LEU A 417 -6.47 -0.94 15.55
CA LEU A 417 -5.49 -0.61 14.52
C LEU A 417 -4.27 -1.54 14.51
N SER A 418 -4.26 -2.62 15.30
CA SER A 418 -3.24 -3.66 15.20
C SER A 418 -1.81 -3.12 15.36
N TYR A 419 -1.59 -2.06 16.16
CA TYR A 419 -0.32 -1.31 16.18
C TYR A 419 0.90 -2.19 16.56
N LYS A 420 0.72 -3.17 17.46
CA LYS A 420 1.78 -4.16 17.78
C LYS A 420 2.16 -5.01 16.57
N ALA A 421 1.16 -5.45 15.81
CA ALA A 421 1.39 -6.24 14.60
C ALA A 421 1.97 -5.38 13.47
N ASN A 422 1.51 -4.13 13.31
CA ASN A 422 2.10 -3.18 12.36
C ASN A 422 3.58 -2.94 12.66
N TYR A 423 3.93 -2.71 13.92
CA TYR A 423 5.31 -2.59 14.36
C TYR A 423 6.13 -3.84 13.98
N LEU A 424 5.61 -5.04 14.27
CA LEU A 424 6.27 -6.29 13.87
C LEU A 424 6.53 -6.35 12.36
N GLY A 425 5.52 -6.06 11.54
CA GLY A 425 5.65 -6.09 10.08
C GLY A 425 6.65 -5.06 9.55
N SER A 426 6.61 -3.83 10.07
CA SER A 426 7.56 -2.78 9.72
C SER A 426 8.99 -3.11 10.17
N ALA A 427 9.17 -3.69 11.36
CA ALA A 427 10.46 -4.13 11.86
C ALA A 427 11.03 -5.31 11.05
N ALA A 428 10.18 -6.24 10.61
CA ALA A 428 10.57 -7.31 9.70
C ALA A 428 11.01 -6.75 8.34
N ALA A 429 10.24 -5.81 7.77
CA ALA A 429 10.62 -5.14 6.53
C ALA A 429 11.93 -4.36 6.66
N LYS A 430 12.16 -3.68 7.80
CA LYS A 430 13.41 -2.96 8.07
C LYS A 430 14.65 -3.84 7.92
N LYS A 431 14.59 -5.14 8.24
CA LYS A 431 15.73 -6.06 8.01
C LYS A 431 16.14 -6.16 6.54
N VAL A 432 15.20 -6.04 5.61
CA VAL A 432 15.48 -6.02 4.16
C VAL A 432 16.08 -4.68 3.74
N TYR A 433 15.60 -3.57 4.31
CA TYR A 433 16.21 -2.25 4.10
C TYR A 433 17.65 -2.22 4.60
N ASP A 434 17.90 -2.75 5.80
CA ASP A 434 19.24 -2.83 6.39
C ASP A 434 20.17 -3.69 5.54
N ALA A 435 19.68 -4.82 5.00
CA ALA A 435 20.41 -5.68 4.07
C ALA A 435 20.81 -4.96 2.76
N MET A 436 20.01 -3.99 2.30
CA MET A 436 20.30 -3.13 1.14
C MET A 436 21.15 -1.90 1.49
N GLY A 437 21.44 -1.66 2.77
CA GLY A 437 22.05 -0.41 3.24
C GLY A 437 21.14 0.82 3.05
N SER A 438 19.81 0.63 3.02
CA SER A 438 18.82 1.68 2.78
C SER A 438 18.19 2.18 4.09
N GLU A 439 18.11 3.50 4.22
CA GLU A 439 17.42 4.21 5.31
C GLU A 439 15.94 4.52 4.96
N GLY A 440 15.34 3.79 4.02
CA GLY A 440 14.07 4.17 3.41
C GLY A 440 12.79 3.84 4.20
N LEU A 441 12.88 3.19 5.36
CA LEU A 441 11.70 2.83 6.16
C LEU A 441 11.72 3.49 7.53
N TRP A 442 10.65 4.25 7.82
CA TRP A 442 10.31 4.71 9.16
C TRP A 442 9.01 4.08 9.66
N TYR A 443 9.02 3.63 10.90
CA TYR A 443 7.81 3.36 11.68
C TYR A 443 7.69 4.39 12.80
N LEU A 444 6.58 5.12 12.84
CA LEU A 444 6.27 6.12 13.87
C LEU A 444 5.01 5.69 14.62
N GLY A 445 5.21 4.93 15.70
CA GLY A 445 4.17 4.52 16.63
C GLY A 445 4.24 5.24 17.98
N ASN A 446 5.23 6.10 18.21
CA ASN A 446 5.36 6.87 19.45
C ASN A 446 4.56 8.17 19.41
N SER A 447 3.23 8.04 19.40
CA SER A 447 2.34 9.19 19.27
C SER A 447 1.61 9.47 20.60
N GLY A 448 1.53 10.73 21.00
CA GLY A 448 1.04 11.12 22.35
C GLY A 448 -0.48 11.25 22.48
N ASN A 449 -1.19 11.34 21.35
CA ASN A 449 -2.65 11.52 21.30
C ASN A 449 -3.36 10.23 20.82
N GLY A 450 -4.54 9.91 21.35
CA GLY A 450 -5.32 8.76 20.87
C GLY A 450 -6.21 9.03 19.65
N ASN A 451 -6.43 10.29 19.27
CA ASN A 451 -7.38 10.64 18.21
C ASN A 451 -7.03 9.99 16.87
N HIS A 452 -8.01 9.27 16.31
CA HIS A 452 -7.87 8.58 15.04
C HIS A 452 -7.71 9.58 13.88
N CYS A 453 -6.77 9.30 12.97
CA CYS A 453 -6.50 10.12 11.78
C CYS A 453 -6.10 11.57 12.05
N ALA A 454 -5.65 11.86 13.26
CA ALA A 454 -5.19 13.19 13.62
C ALA A 454 -3.88 13.54 12.89
N VAL A 455 -3.79 14.79 12.42
CA VAL A 455 -2.51 15.39 12.03
C VAL A 455 -1.72 15.64 13.31
N ARG A 456 -0.43 15.29 13.31
CA ARG A 456 0.43 15.36 14.50
C ARG A 456 1.70 16.12 14.24
N ALA A 457 2.20 16.84 15.23
CA ALA A 457 3.44 17.60 15.10
C ALA A 457 4.64 16.64 14.96
N GLU A 458 4.60 15.52 15.68
CA GLU A 458 5.64 14.49 15.66
C GLU A 458 5.92 13.92 14.26
N TYR A 459 4.93 13.93 13.36
CA TYR A 459 5.09 13.44 11.99
C TYR A 459 5.81 14.43 11.06
N GLY A 460 5.83 15.73 11.40
CA GLY A 460 6.25 16.79 10.49
C GLY A 460 7.73 16.69 10.08
N ALA A 461 8.63 16.47 11.05
CA ALA A 461 10.06 16.36 10.76
C ALA A 461 10.42 15.08 9.97
N PRO A 462 9.96 13.87 10.35
CA PRO A 462 10.13 12.67 9.54
C PRO A 462 9.52 12.79 8.14
N LEU A 463 8.32 13.35 8.00
CA LEU A 463 7.67 13.59 6.70
C LEU A 463 8.55 14.47 5.81
N ARG A 464 9.07 15.58 6.35
CA ARG A 464 9.97 16.49 5.61
C ARG A 464 11.22 15.76 5.13
N ALA A 465 11.86 14.98 6.00
CA ALA A 465 13.07 14.24 5.66
C ALA A 465 12.81 13.19 4.55
N MET A 466 11.69 12.45 4.64
CA MET A 466 11.28 11.49 3.61
C MET A 466 10.97 12.17 2.27
N ILE A 467 10.29 13.32 2.28
CA ILE A 467 10.04 14.12 1.08
C ILE A 467 11.35 14.56 0.44
N LYS A 468 12.28 15.11 1.22
CA LYS A 468 13.58 15.55 0.71
C LYS A 468 14.34 14.40 0.04
N LYS A 469 14.40 13.24 0.70
CA LYS A 469 15.12 12.07 0.16
C LYS A 469 14.46 11.51 -1.09
N PHE A 470 13.16 11.21 -1.04
CA PHE A 470 12.49 10.40 -2.06
C PHE A 470 11.79 11.21 -3.14
N LEU A 471 11.35 12.43 -2.85
CA LEU A 471 10.68 13.29 -3.84
C LEU A 471 11.61 14.39 -4.36
N LYS A 472 12.67 14.75 -3.63
CA LYS A 472 13.61 15.82 -4.05
C LYS A 472 15.02 15.33 -4.33
N ALA A 473 15.25 14.02 -4.20
CA ALA A 473 16.55 13.37 -4.43
C ALA A 473 17.70 13.95 -3.58
N ASP A 474 17.40 14.46 -2.39
CA ASP A 474 18.40 14.91 -1.43
C ASP A 474 19.00 13.71 -0.69
N ALA A 475 20.14 13.22 -1.19
CA ALA A 475 20.85 12.08 -0.61
C ALA A 475 21.42 12.36 0.80
N SER A 476 21.53 13.64 1.20
CA SER A 476 22.02 14.01 2.53
C SER A 476 20.94 13.86 3.61
N ALA A 477 19.66 13.80 3.23
CA ALA A 477 18.55 13.64 4.14
C ALA A 477 18.63 12.29 4.88
N LYS A 478 18.76 12.38 6.21
CA LYS A 478 18.74 11.23 7.11
C LYS A 478 17.31 10.80 7.38
N THR A 479 17.05 9.52 7.17
CA THR A 479 15.71 8.94 7.25
C THR A 479 15.74 7.61 7.96
N GLY A 480 14.55 7.09 8.24
CA GLY A 480 14.34 5.74 8.70
C GLY A 480 14.63 5.51 10.17
N GLY A 481 14.04 4.43 10.69
CA GLY A 481 14.05 4.12 12.11
C GLY A 481 12.75 3.46 12.57
N LEU A 482 12.75 2.99 13.81
CA LEU A 482 11.56 2.46 14.46
C LEU A 482 11.37 3.23 15.77
N ASP A 483 10.26 3.95 15.88
CA ASP A 483 9.91 4.74 17.05
C ASP A 483 8.61 4.21 17.65
N THR A 484 8.67 3.68 18.87
CA THR A 484 7.56 2.97 19.50
C THR A 484 7.13 3.64 20.82
N HIS A 485 5.82 3.64 21.06
CA HIS A 485 5.25 3.99 22.36
C HIS A 485 5.33 2.81 23.34
N ALA A 486 5.29 3.09 24.64
CA ALA A 486 5.27 2.07 25.71
C ALA A 486 4.15 1.02 25.55
N ASN A 487 2.99 1.40 24.98
CA ASN A 487 1.87 0.48 24.75
C ASN A 487 2.20 -0.69 23.81
N HIS A 488 3.25 -0.57 22.97
CA HIS A 488 3.70 -1.70 22.15
C HIS A 488 4.15 -2.88 23.02
N GLY A 489 4.67 -2.61 24.22
CA GLY A 489 5.27 -3.62 25.07
C GLY A 489 6.41 -4.36 24.37
N ASN A 490 6.59 -5.63 24.73
CA ASN A 490 7.68 -6.47 24.23
C ASN A 490 7.20 -7.33 23.05
N VAL A 491 7.04 -6.74 21.87
CA VAL A 491 6.82 -7.52 20.64
C VAL A 491 8.11 -8.26 20.27
N ASP A 492 8.08 -9.60 20.28
CA ASP A 492 9.25 -10.45 20.02
C ASP A 492 9.63 -10.52 18.53
N VAL A 493 10.15 -9.41 17.99
CA VAL A 493 10.59 -9.33 16.59
C VAL A 493 11.63 -10.41 16.26
N ALA A 494 12.51 -10.75 17.22
CA ALA A 494 13.55 -11.75 17.01
C ALA A 494 12.96 -13.15 16.82
N GLY A 495 12.02 -13.56 17.68
CA GLY A 495 11.33 -14.85 17.56
C GLY A 495 10.52 -14.97 16.28
N TRP A 496 9.80 -13.90 15.90
CA TRP A 496 9.01 -13.86 14.67
C TRP A 496 9.85 -13.91 13.38
N THR A 497 11.10 -13.49 13.44
CA THR A 497 12.01 -13.43 12.28
C THR A 497 13.19 -14.41 12.37
N LYS A 498 13.15 -15.36 13.31
CA LYS A 498 14.27 -16.30 13.58
C LYS A 498 14.65 -17.19 12.41
N ASN A 499 13.73 -17.41 11.46
CA ASN A 499 13.92 -18.19 10.25
C ASN A 499 14.45 -17.36 9.07
N PHE A 500 14.56 -16.04 9.20
CA PHE A 500 15.09 -15.18 8.15
C PHE A 500 16.55 -15.54 7.90
N LYS A 501 16.96 -15.52 6.63
CA LYS A 501 18.35 -15.76 6.22
C LYS A 501 18.97 -14.46 5.68
N PRO A 502 19.15 -13.43 6.52
CA PRO A 502 19.64 -12.14 6.05
C PRO A 502 21.05 -12.28 5.47
N GLY A 503 21.24 -11.67 4.31
CA GLY A 503 22.55 -11.42 3.72
C GLY A 503 22.64 -9.96 3.29
N THR A 504 23.78 -9.55 2.74
CA THR A 504 23.88 -8.26 2.04
C THR A 504 23.18 -8.36 0.69
N ILE A 505 22.36 -7.38 0.35
CA ILE A 505 21.76 -7.19 -0.97
C ILE A 505 22.54 -6.07 -1.66
N ALA A 506 23.52 -6.44 -2.48
CA ALA A 506 24.35 -5.47 -3.20
C ALA A 506 23.54 -4.66 -4.24
N PRO A 507 23.88 -3.38 -4.48
CA PRO A 507 23.23 -2.52 -5.48
C PRO A 507 23.16 -3.11 -6.89
#